data_AF-A0A934WDV0-F1
#
_entry.id   AF-A0A934WDV0-F1
#
_cell.length_a   1.000
_cell.length_b   1.000
_cell.length_c   1.000
_cell.angle_alpha   90.00
_cell.angle_beta   90.00
_cell.angle_gamma   90.00
#
_symmetry.space_group_name_H-M   'P 1'
#
loop_
_entity.id
_entity.type
_entity.pdbx_description
1 polymer ?
#
loop_
_entity_poly.entity_id
_entity_poly.type
_entity_poly.pdbx_seq_one_letter_code
_entity_poly.pdbx_strand_id
1 'polypeptide(L)'
;MAPYDTHATLAHADASTCTASREEQMHTRFGTLTIKPEHKLEMPKGPFGFAGYTQFALADVPNQAASQFRILQSLEDASVSFIVLPIAADNGWIDAKDFQAACQSYCFDPNTSG
;
A
#
# COMPACT_ATOMS: atom_id res chain seq x y z
N MET A 1 -26.51 39.57 38.07
CA MET A 1 -27.05 39.38 36.71
C MET A 1 -25.85 39.17 35.81
N ALA A 2 -25.78 38.02 35.13
CA ALA A 2 -24.58 37.37 34.61
C ALA A 2 -23.85 38.12 33.47
N PRO A 3 -22.53 37.88 33.29
CA PRO A 3 -21.76 38.29 32.11
C PRO A 3 -21.94 37.28 30.96
N TYR A 4 -21.87 37.73 29.71
CA TYR A 4 -21.71 36.84 28.56
C TYR A 4 -20.50 37.27 27.72
N ASP A 5 -19.43 36.49 27.89
CA ASP A 5 -18.47 36.08 26.87
C ASP A 5 -19.11 35.91 25.49
N THR A 6 -18.37 36.23 24.42
CA THR A 6 -17.80 35.21 23.53
C THR A 6 -17.03 35.89 22.38
N HIS A 7 -15.73 35.62 22.34
CA HIS A 7 -14.83 35.92 21.23
C HIS A 7 -15.21 35.12 19.98
N ALA A 8 -15.47 35.80 18.87
CA ALA A 8 -15.52 35.18 17.55
C ALA A 8 -14.08 34.96 17.04
N THR A 9 -13.42 33.92 17.55
CA THR A 9 -12.18 33.40 16.96
C THR A 9 -12.57 32.53 15.77
N LEU A 10 -12.41 33.07 14.55
CA LEU A 10 -12.31 32.26 13.34
C LEU A 10 -10.97 31.52 13.38
N ALA A 11 -10.98 30.37 14.04
CA ALA A 11 -9.92 29.38 13.90
C ALA A 11 -9.83 29.00 12.43
N HIS A 12 -8.72 29.36 11.81
CA HIS A 12 -8.38 28.87 10.48
C HIS A 12 -8.31 27.36 10.55
N ALA A 13 -9.17 26.74 9.74
CA ALA A 13 -9.23 25.32 9.52
C ALA A 13 -7.87 24.80 9.07
N ASP A 14 -7.52 23.66 9.67
CA ASP A 14 -6.70 22.60 9.12
C ASP A 14 -5.34 23.04 8.56
N ALA A 15 -4.40 23.19 9.49
CA ALA A 15 -3.01 22.96 9.16
C ALA A 15 -2.90 21.51 8.64
N SER A 16 -2.93 21.38 7.32
CA SER A 16 -2.57 20.19 6.57
C SER A 16 -1.31 19.60 7.20
N THR A 17 -1.49 18.56 8.01
CA THR A 17 -0.39 17.72 8.45
C THR A 17 0.06 16.98 7.21
N CYS A 18 1.04 17.56 6.51
CA CYS A 18 1.92 16.84 5.62
C CYS A 18 2.72 15.87 6.50
N THR A 19 2.07 14.80 6.94
CA THR A 19 2.65 13.75 7.74
C THR A 19 3.74 13.13 6.88
N ALA A 20 4.99 13.43 7.21
CA ALA A 20 6.15 12.84 6.57
C ALA A 20 5.94 11.33 6.51
N SER A 21 5.92 10.79 5.30
CA SER A 21 5.77 9.37 5.00
C SER A 21 6.95 8.63 5.64
N ARG A 22 6.76 8.18 6.89
CA ARG A 22 7.79 7.44 7.62
C ARG A 22 7.74 5.98 7.22
N GLU A 23 8.91 5.42 6.97
CA GLU A 23 9.06 3.98 6.89
C GLU A 23 8.64 3.34 8.22
N GLU A 24 7.85 2.29 8.14
CA GLU A 24 7.35 1.55 9.28
C GLU A 24 8.09 0.21 9.35
N GLN A 25 8.52 -0.20 10.54
CA GLN A 25 9.09 -1.54 10.73
C GLN A 25 8.00 -2.48 11.24
N MET A 26 7.86 -3.62 10.58
CA MET A 26 6.89 -4.64 10.98
C MET A 26 7.55 -5.98 11.17
N HIS A 27 7.31 -6.61 12.31
CA HIS A 27 7.87 -7.92 12.62
C HIS A 27 6.95 -9.02 12.07
N THR A 28 7.52 -9.88 11.23
CA THR A 28 6.77 -10.93 10.51
C THR A 28 7.50 -12.26 10.60
N ARG A 29 6.89 -13.33 10.10
CA ARG A 29 7.56 -14.64 9.96
C ARG A 29 8.79 -14.63 9.05
N PHE A 30 8.96 -13.59 8.23
CA PHE A 30 10.12 -13.40 7.35
C PHE A 30 11.19 -12.49 7.97
N GLY A 31 11.02 -12.14 9.26
CA GLY A 31 11.84 -11.17 9.97
C GLY A 31 11.20 -9.79 10.00
N THR A 32 12.00 -8.79 10.36
CA THR A 32 11.58 -7.39 10.37
C THR A 32 11.60 -6.85 8.95
N LEU A 33 10.43 -6.47 8.43
CA LEU A 33 10.26 -5.85 7.13
C LEU A 33 10.20 -4.33 7.30
N THR A 34 10.84 -3.62 6.37
CA THR A 34 10.70 -2.16 6.25
C THR A 34 9.59 -1.87 5.24
N ILE A 35 8.52 -1.25 5.72
CA ILE A 35 7.36 -0.86 4.93
C ILE A 35 7.55 0.59 4.50
N LYS A 36 7.73 0.78 3.20
CA LYS A 36 7.83 2.10 2.59
C LYS A 36 6.44 2.61 2.21
N PRO A 37 6.08 3.87 2.52
CA PRO A 37 4.76 4.42 2.20
C PRO A 37 4.40 4.36 0.71
N GLU A 38 5.37 4.58 -0.18
CA GLU A 38 5.20 4.46 -1.63
C GLU A 38 4.92 3.04 -2.13
N HIS A 39 5.16 2.04 -1.28
CA HIS A 39 4.88 0.63 -1.57
C HIS A 39 3.62 0.11 -0.88
N LYS A 40 2.82 0.98 -0.24
CA LYS A 40 1.51 0.60 0.32
C LYS A 40 0.48 0.51 -0.80
N LEU A 41 -0.36 -0.52 -0.75
CA LEU A 41 -1.41 -0.80 -1.71
C LEU A 41 -2.73 -0.95 -0.97
N GLU A 42 -3.76 -0.27 -1.49
CA GLU A 42 -5.13 -0.53 -1.12
C GLU A 42 -5.75 -1.52 -2.11
N MET A 43 -6.28 -2.62 -1.58
CA MET A 43 -6.99 -3.65 -2.30
C MET A 43 -8.41 -3.74 -1.74
N PRO A 44 -9.40 -2.96 -2.25
CA PRO A 44 -10.72 -2.83 -1.62
C PRO A 44 -11.50 -4.14 -1.46
N LYS A 45 -11.19 -5.16 -2.27
CA LYS A 45 -11.81 -6.50 -2.19
C LYS A 45 -10.91 -7.55 -1.55
N GLY A 46 -9.68 -7.16 -1.19
CA GLY A 46 -8.62 -8.05 -0.73
C GLY A 46 -8.22 -9.12 -1.76
N PRO A 47 -7.20 -9.94 -1.43
CA PRO A 47 -6.90 -11.15 -2.17
C PRO A 47 -7.99 -12.21 -1.98
N PHE A 48 -8.14 -13.10 -2.96
CA PHE A 48 -9.06 -14.23 -2.87
C PHE A 48 -8.77 -15.08 -1.62
N GLY A 49 -9.79 -15.37 -0.81
CA GLY A 49 -9.64 -16.06 0.48
C GLY A 49 -9.24 -15.18 1.66
N PHE A 50 -8.94 -13.90 1.42
CA PHE A 50 -8.46 -12.92 2.42
C PHE A 50 -9.22 -11.59 2.31
N ALA A 51 -10.49 -11.62 1.90
CA ALA A 51 -11.30 -10.43 1.61
C ALA A 51 -11.49 -9.47 2.82
N GLY A 52 -11.19 -9.91 4.04
CA GLY A 52 -11.19 -9.08 5.24
C GLY A 52 -9.93 -8.21 5.41
N TYR A 53 -8.90 -8.41 4.58
CA TYR A 53 -7.68 -7.62 4.57
C TYR A 53 -7.63 -6.81 3.27
N THR A 54 -7.46 -5.51 3.41
CA THR A 54 -7.53 -4.54 2.30
C THR A 54 -6.28 -3.68 2.20
N GLN A 55 -5.47 -3.61 3.25
CA GLN A 55 -4.25 -2.80 3.28
C GLN A 55 -3.03 -3.70 3.22
N PHE A 56 -2.24 -3.55 2.17
CA PHE A 56 -1.03 -4.33 1.93
C PHE A 56 0.17 -3.42 1.66
N ALA A 57 1.37 -3.99 1.72
CA ALA A 57 2.57 -3.36 1.19
C ALA A 57 3.49 -4.37 0.54
N LEU A 58 4.22 -3.91 -0.48
CA LEU A 58 5.33 -4.66 -1.07
C LEU A 58 6.62 -4.34 -0.32
N ALA A 59 7.22 -5.37 0.28
CA ALA A 59 8.48 -5.28 1.00
C ALA A 59 9.54 -6.19 0.35
N ASP A 60 10.79 -5.77 0.42
CA ASP A 60 11.92 -6.60 0.02
C ASP A 60 12.21 -7.66 1.08
N VAL A 61 12.71 -8.82 0.65
CA VAL A 61 13.13 -9.87 1.58
C VAL A 61 14.46 -9.45 2.22
N PRO A 62 14.62 -9.50 3.55
CA PRO A 62 15.85 -9.07 4.22
C PRO A 62 17.06 -9.98 3.91
N ASN A 63 16.84 -11.19 3.38
CA ASN A 63 17.90 -12.12 2.99
C ASN A 63 18.28 -11.96 1.51
N GLN A 64 19.54 -11.59 1.24
CA GLN A 64 20.07 -11.39 -0.11
C GLN A 64 19.97 -12.63 -1.02
N ALA A 65 19.97 -13.84 -0.46
CA ALA A 65 19.82 -15.08 -1.24
C ALA A 65 18.44 -15.20 -1.92
N ALA A 66 17.44 -14.43 -1.49
CA ALA A 66 16.08 -14.45 -2.00
C ALA A 66 15.67 -13.12 -2.66
N SER A 67 16.64 -12.28 -3.08
CA SER A 67 16.39 -10.93 -3.63
C SER A 67 15.51 -10.89 -4.89
N GLN A 68 15.34 -12.03 -5.57
CA GLN A 68 14.43 -12.17 -6.71
C GLN A 68 12.95 -12.17 -6.30
N PHE A 69 12.65 -12.42 -5.03
CA PHE A 69 11.29 -12.42 -4.50
C PHE A 69 11.02 -11.15 -3.71
N ARG A 70 9.73 -10.80 -3.61
CA ARG A 70 9.22 -9.79 -2.68
C ARG A 70 8.17 -10.39 -1.78
N ILE A 71 7.86 -9.68 -0.70
CA ILE A 71 6.77 -10.03 0.21
C ILE A 71 5.63 -9.05 -0.01
N LEU A 72 4.45 -9.57 -0.38
CA LEU A 72 3.19 -8.84 -0.27
C LEU A 72 2.65 -9.08 1.15
N GLN A 73 2.81 -8.08 2.00
CA GLN A 73 2.53 -8.15 3.42
C GLN A 73 1.23 -7.40 3.75
N SER A 74 0.30 -8.05 4.46
CA SER A 74 -0.86 -7.34 5.03
C SER A 74 -0.39 -6.38 6.13
N LEU A 75 -0.89 -5.14 6.12
CA LEU A 75 -0.64 -4.15 7.17
C LEU A 75 -1.60 -4.31 8.36
N GLU A 76 -2.63 -5.13 8.20
CA GLU A 76 -3.65 -5.39 9.22
C GLU A 76 -3.32 -6.65 10.04
N ASP A 77 -2.55 -7.59 9.47
CA ASP A 77 -2.17 -8.84 10.13
C ASP A 77 -0.79 -9.34 9.69
N ALA A 78 0.15 -9.39 10.63
CA ALA A 78 1.54 -9.80 10.38
C ALA A 78 1.70 -11.29 10.01
N SER A 79 0.68 -12.11 10.21
CA SER A 79 0.68 -13.52 9.81
C SER A 79 0.24 -13.72 8.34
N VAL A 80 -0.40 -12.71 7.74
CA VAL A 80 -0.89 -12.73 6.36
C VAL A 80 0.13 -12.11 5.43
N SER A 81 0.88 -12.97 4.75
CA SER A 81 2.00 -12.57 3.91
C SER A 81 2.16 -13.54 2.73
N PHE A 82 2.34 -13.01 1.53
CA PHE A 82 2.55 -13.80 0.31
C PHE A 82 3.94 -13.54 -0.26
N ILE A 83 4.61 -14.61 -0.68
CA ILE A 83 5.83 -14.48 -1.49
C ILE A 83 5.40 -14.23 -2.93
N VAL A 84 5.89 -13.16 -3.52
CA VAL A 84 5.55 -12.75 -4.89
C VAL A 84 6.82 -12.60 -5.73
N LEU A 85 6.67 -12.79 -7.03
CA LEU A 85 7.73 -12.59 -8.01
C LEU A 85 7.41 -11.35 -8.85
N PRO A 86 8.32 -10.37 -8.96
CA PRO A 86 8.19 -9.32 -9.94
C PRO A 86 8.34 -9.92 -11.35
N ILE A 87 7.31 -9.73 -12.18
CA ILE A 87 7.29 -10.18 -13.57
C ILE A 87 7.29 -8.96 -14.48
N ALA A 88 7.93 -9.08 -15.65
CA ALA A 88 7.83 -8.05 -16.67
C ALA A 88 6.37 -7.90 -17.12
N ALA A 89 5.95 -6.69 -17.49
CA ALA A 89 4.57 -6.46 -17.95
C ALA A 89 4.26 -7.27 -19.22
N ASP A 90 5.26 -7.50 -20.06
CA ASP A 90 5.22 -8.26 -21.32
C ASP A 90 5.69 -9.72 -21.16
N ASN A 91 5.41 -10.35 -20.01
CA ASN A 91 5.86 -11.71 -19.70
C ASN A 91 5.22 -12.84 -20.53
N GLY A 92 4.19 -12.56 -21.34
CA GLY A 92 3.47 -13.54 -22.16
C GLY A 92 2.57 -14.52 -21.38
N TRP A 93 2.44 -14.38 -20.06
CA TRP A 93 1.56 -15.18 -19.20
C TRP A 93 0.19 -14.53 -18.99
N ILE A 94 0.10 -13.21 -19.15
CA ILE A 94 -1.15 -12.44 -19.07
C ILE A 94 -1.50 -11.98 -20.48
N ASP A 95 -2.71 -12.28 -20.96
CA ASP A 95 -3.18 -11.78 -22.26
C ASP A 95 -3.27 -10.25 -22.22
N ALA A 96 -2.83 -9.58 -23.29
CA ALA A 96 -2.86 -8.13 -23.40
C ALA A 96 -4.26 -7.54 -23.16
N LYS A 97 -5.32 -8.28 -23.53
CA LYS A 97 -6.71 -7.85 -23.28
C LYS A 97 -7.05 -7.82 -21.79
N ASP A 98 -6.63 -8.84 -21.05
CA ASP A 98 -6.87 -8.92 -19.60
C ASP A 98 -6.06 -7.86 -18.86
N PHE A 99 -4.81 -7.64 -19.28
CA PHE A 99 -3.97 -6.57 -18.75
C PHE A 99 -4.62 -5.19 -18.96
N GLN A 100 -5.08 -4.90 -20.18
CA GLN A 100 -5.72 -3.62 -20.50
C GLN A 100 -7.02 -3.42 -19.72
N ALA A 101 -7.85 -4.46 -19.59
CA ALA A 101 -9.09 -4.41 -18.80
C ALA A 101 -8.81 -4.14 -17.30
N ALA A 102 -7.73 -4.71 -16.76
CA ALA A 102 -7.30 -4.44 -15.40
C ALA A 102 -6.84 -2.98 -15.24
N CYS A 103 -6.00 -2.46 -16.15
CA CYS A 103 -5.56 -1.06 -16.12
C CYS A 103 -6.76 -0.08 -16.13
N GLN A 104 -7.75 -0.33 -16.98
CA GLN A 104 -8.98 0.48 -17.03
C GLN A 104 -9.76 0.44 -15.72
N SER A 105 -9.88 -0.74 -15.10
CA SER A 105 -10.62 -0.92 -13.84
C SER A 105 -10.00 -0.17 -12.66
N TYR A 106 -8.68 0.06 -12.70
CA TYR A 106 -7.93 0.77 -11.65
C TYR A 106 -7.52 2.19 -12.05
N CYS A 107 -8.04 2.71 -13.18
CA CYS A 107 -7.67 4.03 -13.71
C CYS A 107 -6.15 4.22 -13.86
N PHE A 108 -5.44 3.15 -14.19
CA PHE A 108 -3.99 3.16 -14.39
C PHE A 108 -3.68 3.36 -15.88
N ASP A 109 -2.82 4.33 -16.20
CA ASP A 109 -2.30 4.52 -17.56
C ASP A 109 -0.97 3.77 -17.72
N PRO A 110 -0.94 2.68 -18.51
CA PRO A 110 0.26 1.87 -18.69
C PRO A 110 1.37 2.59 -19.46
N ASN A 111 1.11 3.73 -20.11
CA ASN A 111 2.12 4.47 -20.89
C ASN A 111 2.86 5.55 -20.08
N THR A 112 2.49 5.79 -18.82
CA THR A 112 3.08 6.85 -17.98
C THR A 112 4.23 6.41 -17.07
N SER A 113 4.66 5.15 -17.11
CA SER A 113 5.79 4.66 -16.30
C SER A 113 7.00 4.38 -17.19
N GLY A 114 7.89 5.37 -17.29
CA GLY A 114 9.26 5.25 -17.81
C GLY A 114 10.28 5.33 -16.70
#